data_AF-A0AAD4KTL6-F1
#
_entry.id   AF-A0AAD4KTL6-F1
#
_cell.length_a   1.000
_cell.length_b   1.000
_cell.length_c   1.000
_cell.angle_alpha   90.00
_cell.angle_beta   90.00
_cell.angle_gamma   90.00
#
_symmetry.space_group_name_H-M   'P 1'
#
loop_
_entity.id
_entity.type
_entity.pdbx_description
1 polymer ?
#
loop_
_entity_poly.entity_id
_entity_poly.type
_entity_poly.pdbx_seq_one_letter_code
_entity_poly.pdbx_strand_id
1 'polypeptide(L)'
;MSVRFGYDTTVQRYRAYSYPWIRHPSTKPDVVACSYSESGKTAMYVNWNGATDVQSWKVYSGSNLKPIAKRNDFETTILVDGLTDRHFVVVEAVGGVGDGTRSD
;
A
#
# COMPACT_ATOMS: atom_id res chain seq x y z
N MET A 1 4.00 -7.89 -53.84
CA MET A 1 2.99 -8.25 -52.82
C MET A 1 2.81 -7.04 -51.90
N SER A 2 1.62 -6.44 -51.81
CA SER A 2 1.36 -5.33 -50.86
C SER A 2 0.27 -5.73 -49.89
N VAL A 3 0.58 -5.74 -48.60
CA VAL A 3 -0.40 -5.97 -47.53
C VAL A 3 -0.82 -4.61 -46.97
N ARG A 4 -2.13 -4.38 -46.83
CA ARG A 4 -2.69 -3.15 -46.25
C ARG A 4 -3.60 -3.49 -45.06
N PHE A 5 -3.53 -2.68 -44.01
CA PHE A 5 -4.47 -2.71 -42.89
C PHE A 5 -5.44 -1.53 -43.05
N GLY A 6 -6.65 -1.83 -43.55
CA GLY A 6 -7.70 -0.85 -43.74
C GLY A 6 -7.63 -0.05 -45.05
N TYR A 7 -8.70 0.70 -45.34
CA TYR A 7 -8.72 1.74 -46.37
C TYR A 7 -8.13 3.05 -45.81
N ASP A 8 -7.46 3.81 -46.68
CA ASP A 8 -6.57 4.93 -46.31
C ASP A 8 -7.26 6.06 -45.50
N THR A 9 -8.59 6.13 -45.48
CA THR A 9 -9.36 7.19 -44.81
C THR A 9 -10.40 6.69 -43.79
N THR A 10 -10.54 5.39 -43.58
CA THR A 10 -11.61 4.82 -42.74
C THR A 10 -11.12 4.08 -41.50
N VAL A 11 -9.80 3.96 -41.32
CA VAL A 11 -9.24 3.14 -40.23
C VAL A 11 -8.22 3.94 -39.43
N GLN A 12 -8.39 3.94 -38.12
CA GLN A 12 -7.48 4.58 -37.15
C GLN A 12 -6.57 3.51 -36.53
N ARG A 13 -5.33 3.88 -36.21
CA ARG A 13 -4.40 3.04 -35.44
C ARG A 13 -4.09 3.73 -34.13
N TYR A 14 -4.23 3.01 -33.03
CA TYR A 14 -3.80 3.46 -31.71
C TYR A 14 -2.66 2.58 -31.21
N ARG A 15 -1.69 3.18 -30.54
CA ARG A 15 -0.65 2.47 -29.81
C ARG A 15 -0.51 3.10 -28.43
N ALA A 16 -0.65 2.28 -27.39
CA ALA A 16 -0.29 2.64 -26.03
C ALA A 16 1.00 1.94 -25.63
N TYR A 17 1.76 2.59 -24.74
CA TYR A 17 2.91 2.02 -24.08
C TYR A 17 2.64 2.05 -22.58
N SER A 18 2.89 0.94 -21.89
CA SER A 18 2.89 0.88 -20.44
C SER A 18 4.31 1.02 -19.89
N TYR A 19 4.42 1.63 -18.72
CA TYR A 19 5.66 1.71 -17.95
C TYR A 19 5.37 1.26 -16.51
N PRO A 20 6.36 0.71 -15.79
CA PRO A 20 6.21 0.46 -14.36
C PRO A 20 5.83 1.77 -13.66
N TRP A 21 4.68 1.77 -12.98
CA TRP A 21 4.23 2.93 -12.25
C TRP A 21 4.87 2.91 -10.86
N ILE A 22 5.78 3.85 -10.62
CA ILE A 22 6.35 4.15 -9.30
C ILE A 22 6.03 5.59 -8.98
N ARG A 23 5.32 5.83 -7.89
CA ARG A 23 5.02 7.18 -7.40
C ARG A 23 5.46 7.28 -5.95
N HIS A 24 5.92 8.47 -5.58
CA HIS A 24 6.24 8.82 -4.21
C HIS A 24 5.18 9.81 -3.72
N PRO A 25 4.17 9.36 -2.97
CA PRO A 25 3.17 10.27 -2.43
C PRO A 25 3.81 11.22 -1.42
N SER A 26 3.42 12.49 -1.43
CA SER A 26 3.83 13.46 -0.41
C SER A 26 3.04 13.34 0.90
N THR A 27 2.02 12.49 0.92
CA THR A 27 1.20 12.17 2.09
C THR A 27 1.84 11.04 2.89
N LYS A 28 1.44 10.89 4.15
CA LYS A 28 1.78 9.72 4.95
C LYS A 28 0.84 8.54 4.63
N PRO A 29 1.18 7.30 5.03
CA PRO A 29 0.25 6.18 5.00
C PRO A 29 -0.97 6.45 5.91
N ASP A 30 -2.15 6.13 5.40
CA ASP A 30 -3.39 6.16 6.19
C ASP A 30 -3.54 4.82 6.93
N VAL A 31 -3.89 4.89 8.21
CA VAL A 31 -4.00 3.71 9.09
C VAL A 31 -5.29 3.77 9.88
N VAL A 32 -6.06 2.69 9.83
CA VAL A 32 -7.25 2.48 10.68
C VAL A 32 -7.06 1.23 11.50
N ALA A 33 -7.25 1.33 12.82
CA ALA A 33 -7.18 0.20 13.75
C ALA A 33 -8.57 -0.11 14.32
N CYS A 34 -9.03 -1.34 14.12
CA CYS A 34 -10.33 -1.84 14.60
C CYS A 34 -10.10 -2.95 15.63
N SER A 35 -10.43 -2.70 16.89
CA SER A 35 -10.34 -3.68 17.98
C SER A 35 -11.54 -4.63 17.98
N TYR A 36 -11.28 -5.93 18.06
CA TYR A 36 -12.29 -6.97 18.26
C TYR A 36 -12.24 -7.47 19.70
N SER A 37 -13.08 -6.91 20.56
CA SER A 37 -13.13 -7.19 22.00
C SER A 37 -13.30 -8.67 22.34
N GLU A 38 -14.07 -9.42 21.54
CA GLU A 38 -14.33 -10.85 21.75
C GLU A 38 -13.11 -11.74 21.54
N SER A 39 -12.18 -11.32 20.67
CA SER A 39 -10.99 -12.11 20.29
C SER A 39 -9.69 -11.56 20.89
N GLY A 40 -9.71 -10.36 21.46
CA GLY A 40 -8.52 -9.65 21.94
C GLY A 40 -7.55 -9.24 20.81
N LYS A 41 -8.03 -9.25 19.56
CA LYS A 41 -7.24 -8.91 18.36
C LYS A 41 -7.62 -7.54 17.84
N THR A 42 -6.67 -6.87 17.23
CA THR A 42 -6.91 -5.63 16.48
C THR A 42 -6.54 -5.86 15.02
N ALA A 43 -7.49 -5.61 14.11
CA ALA A 43 -7.18 -5.53 12.69
C ALA A 43 -6.78 -4.10 12.34
N MET A 44 -5.64 -3.96 11.69
CA MET A 44 -5.19 -2.71 11.12
C MET A 44 -5.31 -2.76 9.61
N TYR A 45 -5.82 -1.68 9.04
CA TYR A 45 -5.92 -1.46 7.61
C TYR A 45 -4.97 -0.34 7.26
N VAL A 46 -3.97 -0.65 6.43
CA VAL A 46 -2.94 0.28 6.01
C VAL A 46 -3.06 0.48 4.51
N ASN A 47 -3.20 1.73 4.08
CA ASN A 47 -3.15 2.08 2.67
C ASN A 47 -2.24 3.29 2.44
N TRP A 48 -1.62 3.36 1.27
CA TRP A 48 -0.82 4.52 0.87
C TRP A 48 -0.89 4.69 -0.64
N ASN A 49 -1.87 5.48 -1.07
CA ASN A 49 -2.21 5.63 -2.48
C ASN A 49 -1.04 6.17 -3.32
N GLY A 50 -0.59 5.36 -4.27
CA GLY A 50 0.51 5.68 -5.19
C GLY A 50 1.88 5.16 -4.75
N ALA A 51 2.05 4.70 -3.51
CA ALA A 51 3.30 4.11 -3.04
C ALA A 51 3.43 2.64 -3.49
N THR A 52 3.80 2.44 -4.76
CA THR A 52 3.82 1.10 -5.38
C THR A 52 5.11 0.32 -5.13
N ASP A 53 6.13 0.93 -4.55
CA ASP A 53 7.44 0.35 -4.25
C ASP A 53 7.64 -0.06 -2.78
N VAL A 54 6.64 0.19 -1.93
CA VAL A 54 6.61 -0.31 -0.54
C VAL A 54 6.50 -1.82 -0.54
N GLN A 55 7.40 -2.48 0.19
CA GLN A 55 7.47 -3.96 0.24
C GLN A 55 6.77 -4.52 1.47
N SER A 56 6.90 -3.83 2.61
CA SER A 56 6.31 -4.26 3.87
C SER A 56 6.08 -3.08 4.81
N TRP A 57 5.41 -3.36 5.91
CA TRP A 57 5.01 -2.41 6.94
C TRP A 57 5.52 -2.91 8.29
N LYS A 58 6.24 -2.05 9.02
CA LYS A 58 6.53 -2.28 10.43
C LYS A 58 5.45 -1.62 11.27
N VAL A 59 4.88 -2.36 12.20
CA VAL A 59 3.89 -1.83 13.14
C VAL A 59 4.55 -1.53 14.47
N TYR A 60 4.31 -0.35 15.02
CA TYR A 60 4.81 0.07 16.33
C TYR A 60 3.64 0.34 17.27
N SER A 61 3.75 -0.12 18.51
CA SER A 61 2.84 0.19 19.61
C SER A 61 3.65 0.81 20.74
N GLY A 62 3.63 2.13 20.84
CA GLY A 62 4.62 2.88 21.64
C GLY A 62 6.05 2.59 21.15
N SER A 63 6.93 2.14 22.05
CA SER A 63 8.32 1.74 21.73
C SER A 63 8.45 0.31 21.24
N ASN A 64 7.37 -0.49 21.27
CA ASN A 64 7.43 -1.91 20.95
C ASN A 64 7.15 -2.14 19.47
N LEU A 65 8.07 -2.83 18.79
CA LEU A 65 7.87 -3.33 17.44
C LEU A 65 6.93 -4.55 17.48
N LYS A 66 5.88 -4.50 16.68
CA LYS A 66 4.87 -5.53 16.43
C LYS A 66 5.19 -6.20 15.07
N PRO A 67 4.39 -7.16 14.56
CA PRO A 67 4.83 -7.96 13.41
C PRO A 67 5.01 -7.11 12.15
N ILE A 68 5.94 -7.53 11.31
CA ILE A 68 6.15 -6.97 9.98
C ILE A 68 5.17 -7.63 9.02
N ALA A 69 4.39 -6.84 8.30
CA ALA A 69 3.44 -7.34 7.32
C ALA A 69 3.89 -6.99 5.90
N LYS A 70 3.91 -7.98 5.01
CA LYS A 70 4.16 -7.72 3.59
C LYS A 70 3.01 -6.90 3.01
N ARG A 71 3.31 -5.90 2.19
CA ARG A 71 2.26 -5.13 1.49
C ARG A 71 1.41 -6.10 0.66
N ASN A 72 0.10 -6.00 0.82
CA ASN A 72 -0.85 -6.73 -0.01
C ASN A 72 -1.65 -5.73 -0.85
N ASP A 73 -1.40 -5.74 -2.16
CA ASP A 73 -2.13 -4.94 -3.16
C ASP A 73 -2.35 -3.46 -2.75
N PHE A 74 -3.59 -2.98 -2.81
CA PHE A 74 -4.05 -1.63 -2.48
C PHE A 74 -4.06 -1.34 -0.98
N GLU A 75 -4.60 -2.26 -0.19
CA GLU A 75 -4.74 -2.15 1.26
C GLU A 75 -4.21 -3.40 1.94
N THR A 76 -3.35 -3.20 2.94
CA THR A 76 -2.77 -4.27 3.72
C THR A 76 -3.49 -4.42 5.05
N THR A 77 -4.09 -5.59 5.26
CA THR A 77 -4.67 -5.97 6.55
C THR A 77 -3.60 -6.63 7.42
N ILE A 78 -3.43 -6.12 8.64
CA ILE A 78 -2.49 -6.63 9.64
C ILE A 78 -3.26 -7.01 10.89
N LEU A 79 -3.14 -8.26 11.34
CA LEU A 79 -3.72 -8.72 12.60
C LEU A 79 -2.66 -8.63 13.69
N VAL A 80 -2.98 -7.90 14.77
CA VAL A 80 -2.07 -7.71 15.91
C VAL A 80 -2.77 -8.12 17.19
N ASP A 81 -2.10 -8.97 17.96
CA ASP A 81 -2.55 -9.40 19.28
C ASP A 81 -2.04 -8.46 20.39
N GLY A 82 -2.82 -8.33 21.45
CA GLY A 82 -2.41 -7.63 22.67
C GLY A 82 -2.18 -6.14 22.46
N LEU A 83 -2.94 -5.51 21.56
CA LEU A 83 -3.13 -4.06 21.57
C LEU A 83 -4.27 -3.76 22.54
N THR A 84 -3.99 -2.89 23.52
CA THR A 84 -5.00 -2.32 24.41
C THR A 84 -5.36 -0.93 23.93
N ASP A 85 -6.58 -0.48 24.22
CA ASP A 85 -7.19 0.78 23.74
C ASP A 85 -6.41 2.06 24.12
N ARG A 86 -5.33 1.94 24.91
CA ARG A 86 -4.44 3.04 25.32
C ARG A 86 -3.16 3.16 24.50
N HIS A 87 -2.89 2.25 23.57
CA HIS A 87 -1.67 2.31 22.77
C HIS A 87 -1.93 3.01 21.44
N PHE A 88 -1.21 4.12 21.21
CA PHE A 88 -1.04 4.67 19.87
C PHE A 88 -0.29 3.66 19.01
N VAL A 89 -0.77 3.48 17.78
CA VAL A 89 -0.19 2.57 16.82
C VAL A 89 0.32 3.37 15.64
N VAL A 90 1.57 3.15 15.26
CA VAL A 90 2.22 3.81 14.13
C VAL A 90 2.69 2.76 13.15
N VAL A 91 2.51 3.00 11.86
CA VAL A 91 3.00 2.12 10.80
C VAL A 91 4.11 2.81 10.03
N GLU A 92 5.22 2.11 9.80
CA GLU A 92 6.36 2.57 9.02
C GLU A 92 6.50 1.77 7.72
N ALA A 93 6.63 2.48 6.61
CA ALA A 93 6.89 1.88 5.30
C ALA A 93 8.31 1.29 5.24
N VAL A 94 8.43 0.11 4.63
CA VAL A 94 9.71 -0.55 4.37
C VAL A 94 9.89 -0.78 2.88
N GLY A 95 11.00 -0.28 2.35
CA GLY A 95 11.38 -0.35 0.95
C GLY A 95 10.77 0.77 0.10
N GLY A 96 11.35 0.97 -1.08
CA GLY A 96 10.96 2.04 -2.00
C GLY A 96 11.49 3.42 -1.60
N VAL A 97 11.10 4.44 -2.34
CA VAL A 97 11.47 5.85 -2.11
C VAL A 97 10.87 6.39 -0.80
N GLY A 98 9.79 5.76 -0.32
CA GLY A 98 9.12 6.09 0.94
C GLY A 98 9.66 5.38 2.18
N ASP A 99 10.76 4.62 2.09
CA ASP A 99 11.31 3.85 3.21
C ASP A 99 11.49 4.71 4.48
N GLY A 100 11.00 4.19 5.61
CA GLY A 100 11.03 4.90 6.90
C GLY A 100 9.92 5.93 7.11
N THR A 101 9.06 6.19 6.13
CA THR A 101 7.90 7.07 6.30
C THR A 101 6.91 6.47 7.29
N ARG A 102 6.51 7.26 8.30
CA ARG A 102 5.57 6.83 9.35
C ARG A 102 4.19 7.46 9.16
N SER A 103 3.16 6.72 9.56
CA SER A 103 1.81 7.26 9.76
C SER A 103 1.81 8.33 10.86
N ASP A 104 0.71 9.07 10.96
CA ASP A 104 0.47 9.97 12.09
C ASP A 104 0.34 9.22 13.42
#